data_AF-A0A0J7LLH0-F1
#
_entry.id   AF-A0A0J7LLH0-F1
#
_cell.length_a   1.000
_cell.length_b   1.000
_cell.length_c   1.000
_cell.angle_alpha   90.00
_cell.angle_beta   90.00
_cell.angle_gamma   90.00
#
_symmetry.space_group_name_H-M   'P 1'
#
loop_
_entity.id
_entity.type
_entity.pdbx_description
1 polymer ?
#
loop_
_entity_poly.entity_id
_entity_poly.type
_entity_poly.pdbx_seq_one_letter_code
_entity_poly.pdbx_strand_id
1 'polypeptide(L)'
;MITKEKAFEIAEQYINERKRNYLRISPIEKVYLEKEKRVPYPFSKYYEQIKNMYVVAYDVEKGYDEIPHFVSVDAETGEVLFTMTEHGYAEDWED
;
A
#
# COMPACT_ATOMS: atom_id res chain seq x y z
N MET A 1 13.33 9.15 7.30
CA MET A 1 12.23 9.11 6.32
C MET A 1 12.75 8.88 4.90
N ILE A 2 12.22 7.89 4.20
CA ILE A 2 12.43 7.66 2.77
C ILE A 2 11.72 8.72 1.93
N THR A 3 12.00 8.79 0.63
CA THR A 3 11.29 9.69 -0.28
C THR A 3 10.04 9.02 -0.87
N LYS A 4 9.15 9.81 -1.49
CA LYS A 4 7.99 9.27 -2.21
C LYS A 4 8.39 8.42 -3.41
N GLU A 5 9.51 8.74 -4.06
CA GLU A 5 10.11 7.97 -5.17
C GLU A 5 10.49 6.58 -4.65
N LYS A 6 11.15 6.53 -3.50
CA LYS A 6 11.54 5.26 -2.89
C LYS A 6 10.31 4.45 -2.46
N ALA A 7 9.27 5.09 -1.92
CA ALA A 7 8.02 4.41 -1.56
C ALA A 7 7.31 3.84 -2.78
N PHE A 8 7.30 4.57 -3.91
CA PHE A 8 6.76 4.09 -5.18
C PHE A 8 7.50 2.84 -5.67
N GLU A 9 8.84 2.87 -5.72
CA GLU A 9 9.66 1.71 -6.11
C GLU A 9 9.39 0.49 -5.21
N ILE A 10 9.30 0.70 -3.90
CA ILE A 10 9.02 -0.38 -2.93
C ILE A 10 7.64 -0.98 -3.18
N ALA A 11 6.61 -0.14 -3.37
CA ALA A 11 5.26 -0.61 -3.64
C ALA A 11 5.17 -1.37 -4.96
N GLU A 12 5.82 -0.86 -6.02
CA GLU A 12 5.88 -1.56 -7.32
C GLU A 12 6.56 -2.92 -7.19
N GLN A 13 7.72 -2.99 -6.52
CA GLN A 13 8.40 -4.26 -6.28
C GLN A 13 7.51 -5.21 -5.47
N TYR A 14 6.89 -4.73 -4.39
CA TYR A 14 6.00 -5.52 -3.53
C TYR A 14 4.80 -6.10 -4.28
N ILE A 15 4.12 -5.30 -5.10
CA ILE A 15 2.97 -5.73 -5.91
C ILE A 15 3.40 -6.85 -6.87
N ASN A 16 4.57 -6.71 -7.51
CA ASN A 16 5.12 -7.70 -8.43
C ASN A 16 5.55 -9.00 -7.72
N GLU A 17 6.21 -8.90 -6.56
CA GLU A 17 6.63 -10.07 -5.75
C GLU A 17 5.43 -10.88 -5.25
N ARG A 18 4.36 -10.19 -4.84
CA ARG A 18 3.06 -10.80 -4.47
C ARG A 18 2.29 -11.35 -5.66
N LYS A 19 2.77 -11.13 -6.91
CA LYS A 19 2.10 -11.54 -8.16
C LYS A 19 0.66 -11.04 -8.24
N ARG A 20 0.40 -9.83 -7.73
CA ARG A 20 -0.94 -9.24 -7.76
C ARG A 20 -1.28 -8.80 -9.17
N ASN A 21 -2.50 -9.08 -9.59
CA ASN A 21 -3.02 -8.56 -10.85
C ASN A 21 -3.36 -7.07 -10.66
N TYR A 22 -2.85 -6.21 -11.54
CA TYR A 22 -3.15 -4.79 -11.56
C TYR A 22 -3.16 -4.28 -13.01
N LEU A 23 -3.97 -3.26 -13.27
CA LEU A 23 -4.01 -2.56 -14.55
C LEU A 23 -2.89 -1.53 -14.63
N ARG A 24 -2.72 -0.75 -13.55
CA ARG A 24 -1.70 0.29 -13.44
C ARG A 24 -1.45 0.66 -11.99
N ILE A 25 -0.24 1.13 -11.72
CA ILE A 25 0.09 1.82 -10.47
C ILE A 25 -0.11 3.32 -10.72
N SER A 26 -0.73 4.01 -9.76
CA SER A 26 -0.94 5.45 -9.83
C SER A 26 0.39 6.20 -9.97
N PRO A 27 0.47 7.27 -10.79
CA PRO A 27 1.69 8.05 -10.96
C PRO A 27 2.29 8.54 -9.64
N ILE A 28 3.61 8.73 -9.60
CA ILE A 28 4.35 9.16 -8.41
C ILE A 28 3.82 10.49 -7.81
N GLU A 29 3.22 11.36 -8.62
CA GLU A 29 2.60 12.61 -8.18
C GLU A 29 1.37 12.39 -7.28
N LYS A 30 0.74 11.22 -7.39
CA LYS A 30 -0.41 10.82 -6.56
C LYS A 30 0.01 10.09 -5.28
N VAL A 31 1.28 9.74 -5.11
CA VAL A 31 1.78 9.19 -3.85
C VAL A 31 1.73 10.29 -2.79
N TYR A 32 1.02 10.02 -1.71
CA TYR A 32 0.83 10.98 -0.62
C TYR A 32 1.31 10.41 0.71
N LEU A 33 1.65 11.32 1.63
CA LEU A 33 2.10 10.98 2.98
C LEU A 33 0.96 11.19 3.96
N GLU A 34 0.58 10.13 4.66
CA GLU A 34 -0.23 10.24 5.87
C GLU A 34 0.68 10.34 7.09
N LYS A 35 0.47 11.38 7.91
CA LYS A 35 1.27 11.61 9.11
C LYS A 35 0.53 11.13 10.36
N GLU A 36 1.30 10.61 11.31
CA GLU A 36 0.85 10.26 12.65
C GLU A 36 -0.43 9.40 12.66
N LYS A 37 -0.49 8.44 11.73
CA LYS A 37 -1.61 7.52 11.61
C LYS A 37 -1.37 6.28 12.44
N ARG A 38 -2.43 5.82 13.09
CA ARG A 38 -2.46 4.51 13.71
C ARG A 38 -2.54 3.44 12.62
N VAL A 39 -1.63 2.47 12.63
CA VAL A 39 -1.70 1.32 11.72
C VAL A 39 -2.96 0.50 12.04
N PRO A 40 -3.93 0.39 11.11
CA PRO A 40 -5.23 -0.20 11.41
C PRO A 40 -5.26 -1.72 11.25
N TYR A 41 -4.21 -2.33 10.69
CA TYR A 41 -4.19 -3.74 10.32
C TYR A 41 -3.85 -4.66 11.53
N PRO A 42 -4.81 -5.47 12.05
CA PRO A 42 -4.61 -6.26 13.27
C PRO A 42 -3.52 -7.33 13.20
N PHE A 43 -3.25 -7.86 12.02
CA PHE A 43 -2.22 -8.88 11.81
C PHE A 43 -0.83 -8.29 11.49
N SER A 44 -0.73 -6.96 11.36
CA SER A 44 0.56 -6.29 11.24
C SER A 44 1.29 -6.33 12.58
N LYS A 45 2.61 -6.57 12.56
CA LYS A 45 3.47 -6.39 13.75
C LYS A 45 3.49 -4.93 14.25
N TYR A 46 2.98 -3.99 13.45
CA TYR A 46 2.86 -2.57 13.78
C TYR A 46 1.45 -2.16 14.23
N TYR A 47 0.54 -3.12 14.45
CA TYR A 47 -0.83 -2.81 14.85
C TYR A 47 -0.90 -1.84 16.03
N GLU A 48 -1.78 -0.85 15.90
CA GLU A 48 -1.98 0.28 16.83
C GLU A 48 -0.79 1.24 17.04
N GLN A 49 0.36 1.00 16.42
CA GLN A 49 1.49 1.92 16.46
C GLN A 49 1.20 3.15 15.59
N ILE A 50 1.71 4.32 16.03
CA ILE A 50 1.64 5.56 15.27
C ILE A 50 2.81 5.61 14.29
N LYS A 51 2.51 5.76 13.00
CA LYS A 51 3.48 5.79 11.90
C LYS A 51 3.17 6.91 10.92
N ASN A 52 4.21 7.37 10.24
CA ASN A 52 4.07 8.13 9.01
C ASN A 52 4.10 7.12 7.85
N MET A 53 3.17 7.22 6.90
CA MET A 53 2.98 6.21 5.86
C MET A 53 2.85 6.87 4.50
N TYR A 54 3.66 6.44 3.53
CA TYR A 54 3.39 6.73 2.14
C TYR A 54 2.33 5.78 1.62
N VAL A 55 1.34 6.34 0.91
CA VAL A 55 0.26 5.57 0.30
C VAL A 55 0.44 5.56 -1.20
N VAL A 56 0.57 4.37 -1.77
CA VAL A 56 0.70 4.13 -3.21
C VAL A 56 -0.54 3.38 -3.67
N ALA A 57 -1.28 3.96 -4.61
CA ALA A 57 -2.47 3.33 -5.17
C ALA A 57 -2.15 2.51 -6.42
N TYR A 58 -2.82 1.37 -6.60
CA TYR A 58 -2.85 0.64 -7.87
C TYR A 58 -4.27 0.22 -8.18
N ASP A 59 -4.63 0.24 -9.47
CA ASP A 59 -5.98 -0.06 -9.90
C ASP A 59 -6.07 -1.52 -10.35
N VAL A 60 -7.12 -2.22 -9.91
CA VAL A 60 -7.45 -3.58 -10.36
C VAL A 60 -8.72 -3.56 -11.22
N GLU A 61 -8.80 -4.48 -12.17
CA GLU A 61 -10.00 -4.66 -12.98
C GLU A 61 -11.05 -5.44 -12.19
N LYS A 62 -12.29 -4.93 -12.14
CA LYS A 62 -13.44 -5.65 -11.58
C LYS A 62 -14.65 -5.46 -12.48
N GLY A 63 -14.84 -6.39 -13.40
CA GLY A 63 -15.92 -6.29 -14.39
C GLY A 63 -15.65 -5.14 -15.36
N TYR A 64 -16.50 -4.11 -15.34
CA TYR A 64 -16.31 -2.89 -16.16
C TYR A 64 -15.72 -1.71 -15.36
N ASP A 65 -15.44 -1.91 -14.08
CA ASP A 65 -14.93 -0.88 -13.19
C ASP A 65 -13.44 -1.11 -12.86
N GLU A 66 -12.76 -0.01 -12.54
CA GLU A 66 -11.40 0.00 -12.02
C GLU A 66 -11.45 0.40 -10.55
N ILE A 67 -10.95 -0.47 -9.66
CA ILE A 67 -11.01 -0.24 -8.22
C ILE A 67 -9.61 0.02 -7.68
N PRO A 68 -9.39 1.13 -6.95
CA PRO A 68 -8.10 1.42 -6.36
C PRO A 68 -7.87 0.59 -5.11
N HIS A 69 -6.71 -0.05 -5.04
CA HIS A 69 -6.13 -0.64 -3.84
C HIS A 69 -4.95 0.24 -3.37
N PHE A 70 -4.68 0.23 -2.06
CA PHE A 70 -3.73 1.17 -1.45
C PHE A 70 -2.66 0.44 -0.65
N VAL A 71 -1.43 0.44 -1.15
CA VAL A 71 -0.26 -0.07 -0.42
C VAL A 71 0.23 1.03 0.52
N SER A 72 0.27 0.73 1.81
CA SER A 72 0.84 1.61 2.84
C SER A 72 2.28 1.19 3.14
N VAL A 73 3.22 2.12 2.96
CA VAL A 73 4.66 1.92 3.20
C VAL A 73 5.10 2.79 4.36
N ASP A 74 5.77 2.22 5.36
CA ASP A 74 6.34 2.95 6.49
C ASP A 74 7.34 4.00 5.98
N ALA A 75 7.07 5.27 6.26
CA ALA A 75 7.86 6.36 5.73
C ALA A 75 9.25 6.42 6.36
N GLU A 76 9.51 5.82 7.52
CA GLU A 76 10.84 5.83 8.15
C GLU A 76 11.74 4.71 7.65
N THR A 77 11.18 3.51 7.48
CA THR A 77 11.92 2.27 7.23
C THR A 77 11.78 1.74 5.81
N GLY A 78 10.73 2.14 5.09
CA GLY A 78 10.37 1.56 3.80
C GLY A 78 9.73 0.18 3.89
N GLU A 79 9.37 -0.31 5.07
CA GLU A 79 8.66 -1.57 5.20
C GLU A 79 7.19 -1.42 4.73
N VAL A 80 6.70 -2.37 3.95
CA VAL A 80 5.28 -2.42 3.59
C VAL A 80 4.46 -2.83 4.82
N LEU A 81 3.48 -2.01 5.18
CA LEU A 81 2.66 -2.19 6.38
C LEU A 81 1.43 -3.06 6.12
N PHE A 82 0.72 -2.78 5.03
CA PHE A 82 -0.49 -3.49 4.59
C PHE A 82 -0.97 -2.94 3.23
N THR A 83 -1.92 -3.64 2.62
CA THR A 83 -2.63 -3.19 1.43
C THR A 83 -4.12 -3.13 1.71
N MET A 84 -4.71 -1.93 1.62
CA MET A 84 -6.14 -1.75 1.81
C MET A 84 -6.89 -1.91 0.49
N THR A 85 -7.97 -2.69 0.53
CA THR A 85 -8.91 -2.93 -0.56
C THR A 85 -10.32 -2.55 -0.11
N GLU A 86 -11.31 -2.60 -1.01
CA GLU A 86 -12.72 -2.44 -0.63
C GLU A 86 -13.25 -3.54 0.34
N HIS A 87 -12.59 -4.71 0.41
CA HIS A 87 -13.02 -5.85 1.24
C HIS A 87 -12.13 -6.08 2.47
N GLY A 88 -11.28 -5.12 2.83
CA GLY A 88 -10.31 -5.26 3.92
C GLY A 88 -8.87 -5.34 3.41
N TYR A 89 -8.01 -6.13 4.06
CA TYR A 89 -6.59 -6.18 3.75
C TYR A 89 -6.30 -7.27 2.72
N ALA A 90 -5.54 -6.95 1.66
CA ALA A 90 -5.23 -7.94 0.63
C ALA A 90 -4.47 -9.14 1.21
N GLU A 91 -3.60 -8.87 2.20
CA GLU A 91 -2.80 -9.86 2.90
C GLU A 91 -3.62 -10.93 3.64
N ASP A 92 -4.91 -10.67 3.96
CA ASP A 92 -5.78 -11.65 4.61
C ASP A 92 -6.24 -12.78 3.67
N TRP A 93 -6.06 -12.60 2.36
CA TRP A 93 -6.52 -13.52 1.31
C TRP A 93 -5.36 -14.12 0.51
N GLU A 94 -4.12 -13.78 0.87
CA GLU A 94 -2.89 -14.22 0.23
C GLU A 94 -2.22 -15.28 1.10
N ASP A 95 -1.86 -16.43 0.51
CA ASP A 95 -1.09 -17.50 1.16
C ASP A 95 0.38 -17.10 1.42
#